data_AF-A0A0W0G8N8-F1
#
_entry.id   AF-A0A0W0G8N8-F1
#
_cell.length_a   1.000
_cell.length_b   1.000
_cell.length_c   1.000
_cell.angle_alpha   90.00
_cell.angle_beta   90.00
_cell.angle_gamma   90.00
#
_symmetry.space_group_name_H-M   'P 1'
#
loop_
_entity.id
_entity.type
_entity.pdbx_description
1 polymer ?
#
loop_
_entity_poly.entity_id
_entity_poly.type
_entity_poly.pdbx_seq_one_letter_code
_entity_poly.pdbx_strand_id
1 'polypeptide(L)'
;MAQQITSNNQLTSLVSLITLSVQEVLAVYASTGQGIPSLDSVEPGPFDGPVENTPDRLVRAVKTIEAACTQLICTVSNPSGVVYNKANTQHEPACLLLVTDARIADFLVDKPEGMHVKQLAEASGFNDSDKLGRAMRLLATRHVFREVKPDVYANNRLSVKLISKKPMADLVALITEEGLLASARLNETYTTEPRMLHETAFQRATGYGLFDWYKLPENRKRQERFQRAMMAWGDVYGKGFLSKAYPWKQYPSGYTISDIAGGTGHVTMDLLKKNPHFKVILQDQQEVIQQAKEFWAKEYPQAIAESKVEFVPFNFFKDKAIEGCDMYYIKGILQSRLVRRRLSHNPSKRAERDEAWC
;
A
#
# COMPACT_ATOMS: atom_id res chain seq x y z
N MET A 1 34.50 4.02 -29.96
CA MET A 1 35.11 2.91 -29.19
C MET A 1 35.08 3.14 -27.68
N ALA A 2 35.56 4.27 -27.14
CA ALA A 2 35.56 4.51 -25.69
C ALA A 2 34.17 4.38 -25.02
N GLN A 3 33.12 5.04 -25.54
CA GLN A 3 31.74 4.92 -25.02
C GLN A 3 31.17 3.48 -25.07
N GLN A 4 31.54 2.71 -26.08
CA GLN A 4 31.07 1.34 -26.30
C GLN A 4 31.78 0.31 -25.39
N ILE A 5 33.03 0.61 -25.00
CA ILE A 5 33.77 -0.14 -23.98
C ILE A 5 33.22 0.21 -22.59
N THR A 6 32.84 1.48 -22.34
CA THR A 6 32.21 1.90 -21.08
C THR A 6 30.84 1.24 -20.87
N SER A 7 30.02 1.08 -21.92
CA SER A 7 28.71 0.42 -21.80
C SER A 7 28.81 -1.08 -21.45
N ASN A 8 29.84 -1.78 -21.95
CA ASN A 8 30.04 -3.19 -21.63
C ASN A 8 30.47 -3.40 -20.17
N ASN A 9 31.25 -2.48 -19.61
CA ASN A 9 31.63 -2.50 -18.20
C ASN A 9 30.45 -2.21 -17.26
N GLN A 10 29.45 -1.46 -17.72
CA GLN A 10 28.24 -1.20 -16.93
C GLN A 10 27.38 -2.46 -16.77
N LEU A 11 27.24 -3.28 -17.82
CA LEU A 11 26.48 -4.53 -17.75
C LEU A 11 27.09 -5.53 -16.78
N THR A 12 28.41 -5.72 -16.83
CA THR A 12 29.13 -6.60 -15.89
C THR A 12 29.04 -6.06 -14.46
N SER A 13 29.13 -4.73 -14.27
CA SER A 13 28.94 -4.11 -12.96
C SER A 13 27.53 -4.35 -12.39
N LEU A 14 26.49 -4.30 -13.22
CA LEU A 14 25.11 -4.62 -12.80
C LEU A 14 24.98 -6.08 -12.37
N VAL A 15 25.56 -7.01 -13.12
CA VAL A 15 25.56 -8.45 -12.77
C VAL A 15 26.31 -8.69 -11.46
N SER A 16 27.47 -8.06 -11.26
CA SER A 16 28.20 -8.12 -9.99
C SER A 16 27.36 -7.58 -8.83
N LEU A 17 26.67 -6.45 -9.04
CA LEU A 17 25.82 -5.83 -8.03
C LEU A 17 24.62 -6.72 -7.64
N ILE A 18 23.98 -7.35 -8.64
CA ILE A 18 22.92 -8.36 -8.43
C ILE A 18 23.48 -9.53 -7.63
N THR A 19 24.63 -10.06 -8.01
CA THR A 19 25.25 -11.22 -7.36
C THR A 19 25.56 -10.96 -5.88
N LEU A 20 26.21 -9.83 -5.58
CA LEU A 20 26.53 -9.43 -4.21
C LEU A 20 25.26 -9.22 -3.36
N SER A 21 24.23 -8.61 -3.95
CA SER A 21 22.96 -8.38 -3.25
C SER A 21 22.21 -9.69 -2.99
N VAL A 22 22.21 -10.64 -3.93
CA VAL A 22 21.64 -11.97 -3.72
C VAL A 22 22.36 -12.73 -2.61
N GLN A 23 23.69 -12.62 -2.53
CA GLN A 23 24.45 -13.21 -1.43
C GLN A 23 24.05 -12.62 -0.06
N GLU A 24 23.81 -11.31 0.02
CA GLU A 24 23.30 -10.70 1.25
C GLU A 24 21.90 -11.22 1.61
N VAL A 25 20.99 -11.34 0.63
CA VAL A 25 19.65 -11.93 0.85
C VAL A 25 19.79 -13.34 1.42
N LEU A 26 20.61 -14.20 0.79
CA LEU A 26 20.86 -15.56 1.27
C LEU A 26 21.42 -15.58 2.69
N ALA A 27 22.36 -14.70 3.02
CA ALA A 27 22.93 -14.59 4.35
C ALA A 27 21.89 -14.14 5.40
N VAL A 28 20.96 -13.25 5.05
CA VAL A 28 19.86 -12.86 5.96
C VAL A 28 18.93 -14.04 6.22
N TYR A 29 18.48 -14.73 5.18
CA TYR A 29 17.59 -15.88 5.33
C TYR A 29 18.27 -17.00 6.14
N ALA A 30 19.53 -17.32 5.83
CA ALA A 30 20.31 -18.30 6.60
C ALA A 30 20.40 -17.96 8.09
N SER A 31 20.49 -16.66 8.46
CA SER A 31 20.52 -16.24 9.86
C SER A 31 19.23 -16.52 10.63
N THR A 32 18.12 -16.80 9.94
CA THR A 32 16.84 -17.23 10.53
C THR A 32 16.66 -18.75 10.55
N GLY A 33 17.63 -19.52 10.02
CA GLY A 33 17.50 -20.96 9.84
C GLY A 33 16.52 -21.38 8.74
N GLN A 34 16.09 -20.44 7.89
CA GLN A 34 15.11 -20.68 6.83
C GLN A 34 15.71 -20.38 5.45
N GLY A 35 15.25 -21.10 4.43
CA GLY A 35 15.56 -20.77 3.02
C GLY A 35 14.68 -19.64 2.48
N ILE A 36 15.06 -19.09 1.32
CA ILE A 36 14.19 -18.17 0.59
C ILE A 36 12.94 -18.95 0.14
N PRO A 37 11.73 -18.48 0.45
CA PRO A 37 10.52 -19.16 0.04
C PRO A 37 10.38 -19.22 -1.48
N SER A 38 9.93 -20.36 -2.00
CA SER A 38 9.59 -20.51 -3.41
C SER A 38 8.46 -19.54 -3.80
N LEU A 39 8.51 -19.04 -5.04
CA LEU A 39 7.43 -18.27 -5.63
C LEU A 39 6.11 -19.06 -5.63
N ASP A 40 6.19 -20.38 -5.79
CA ASP A 40 5.04 -21.28 -5.82
C ASP A 40 4.47 -21.59 -4.43
N SER A 41 5.16 -21.19 -3.36
CA SER A 41 4.70 -21.42 -1.99
C SER A 41 3.51 -20.53 -1.65
N VAL A 42 2.52 -21.08 -0.94
CA VAL A 42 1.42 -20.32 -0.32
C VAL A 42 1.71 -19.95 1.14
N GLU A 43 2.76 -20.52 1.71
CA GLU A 43 3.15 -20.30 3.10
C GLU A 43 3.86 -18.95 3.28
N PRO A 44 3.53 -18.21 4.36
CA PRO A 44 4.19 -16.95 4.66
C PRO A 44 5.67 -17.18 4.97
N GLY A 45 6.52 -16.35 4.37
CA GLY A 45 7.94 -16.30 4.73
C GLY A 45 8.20 -15.47 5.98
N PRO A 46 9.42 -15.55 6.53
CA PRO A 46 9.81 -14.86 7.76
C PRO A 46 9.80 -13.33 7.62
N PHE A 47 9.85 -12.81 6.38
CA PHE A 47 9.90 -11.38 6.08
C PHE A 47 8.70 -10.89 5.24
N ASP A 48 7.60 -11.65 5.18
CA ASP A 48 6.37 -11.26 4.44
C ASP A 48 5.43 -10.34 5.21
N GLY A 49 5.79 -10.03 6.46
CA GLY A 49 5.07 -9.11 7.32
C GLY A 49 5.38 -7.64 7.02
N PRO A 50 5.06 -6.75 7.96
CA PRO A 50 5.32 -5.32 7.81
C PRO A 50 6.80 -5.02 7.59
N VAL A 51 7.10 -4.09 6.66
CA VAL A 51 8.47 -3.77 6.21
C VAL A 51 9.40 -3.35 7.36
N GLU A 52 8.85 -2.76 8.43
CA GLU A 52 9.62 -2.36 9.62
C GLU A 52 10.21 -3.54 10.39
N ASN A 53 9.69 -4.75 10.24
CA ASN A 53 10.22 -5.95 10.90
C ASN A 53 11.30 -6.63 10.06
N THR A 54 11.48 -6.19 8.82
CA THR A 54 12.49 -6.72 7.89
C THR A 54 13.84 -6.07 8.19
N PRO A 55 14.94 -6.85 8.28
CA PRO A 55 16.28 -6.28 8.49
C PRO A 55 16.66 -5.29 7.38
N ASP A 56 17.20 -4.12 7.75
CA ASP A 56 17.55 -3.06 6.78
C ASP A 56 18.49 -3.54 5.66
N ARG A 57 19.40 -4.47 5.99
CA ARG A 57 20.32 -5.08 5.01
C ARG A 57 19.57 -5.87 3.93
N LEU A 58 18.50 -6.57 4.30
CA LEU A 58 17.63 -7.28 3.37
C LEU A 58 16.81 -6.29 2.53
N VAL A 59 16.24 -5.25 3.15
CA VAL A 59 15.51 -4.19 2.43
C VAL A 59 16.40 -3.52 1.38
N ARG A 60 17.65 -3.18 1.73
CA ARG A 60 18.61 -2.60 0.79
C ARG A 60 18.99 -3.57 -0.32
N ALA A 61 19.30 -4.83 0.02
CA ALA A 61 19.69 -5.83 -0.97
C ALA A 61 18.57 -6.09 -2.00
N VAL A 62 17.32 -6.24 -1.55
CA VAL A 62 16.16 -6.43 -2.44
C VAL A 62 15.97 -5.23 -3.36
N LYS A 63 15.98 -3.99 -2.83
CA LYS A 63 15.87 -2.77 -3.67
C LYS A 63 16.99 -2.66 -4.69
N THR A 64 18.21 -3.04 -4.32
CA THR A 64 19.35 -3.07 -5.24
C THR A 64 19.15 -4.09 -6.35
N ILE A 65 18.66 -5.29 -6.04
CA ILE A 65 18.33 -6.32 -7.03
C ILE A 65 17.25 -5.79 -8.00
N GLU A 66 16.15 -5.25 -7.48
CA GLU A 66 15.05 -4.70 -8.29
C GLU A 66 15.54 -3.61 -9.25
N ALA A 67 16.31 -2.65 -8.74
CA ALA A 67 16.84 -1.55 -9.54
C ALA A 67 17.85 -2.05 -10.59
N ALA A 68 18.80 -2.90 -10.21
CA ALA A 68 19.84 -3.41 -11.10
C ALA A 68 19.25 -4.32 -12.20
N CYS A 69 18.33 -5.22 -11.86
CA CYS A 69 17.62 -6.06 -12.83
C CYS A 69 16.80 -5.20 -13.81
N THR A 70 16.08 -4.19 -13.31
CA THR A 70 15.31 -3.28 -14.16
C THR A 70 16.22 -2.54 -15.14
N GLN A 71 17.34 -2.00 -14.66
CA GLN A 71 18.32 -1.30 -15.48
C GLN A 71 18.96 -2.25 -16.50
N LEU A 72 19.33 -3.46 -16.10
CA LEU A 72 19.90 -4.47 -16.97
C LEU A 72 18.93 -4.81 -18.12
N ILE A 73 17.67 -5.12 -17.80
CA ILE A 73 16.62 -5.40 -18.79
C ILE A 73 16.45 -4.23 -19.76
N CYS A 74 16.38 -2.99 -19.25
CA CYS A 74 16.21 -1.81 -20.11
C CYS A 74 17.44 -1.54 -20.98
N THR A 75 18.65 -1.86 -20.52
CA THR A 75 19.91 -1.60 -21.25
C THR A 75 20.08 -2.57 -22.42
N VAL A 76 19.70 -3.84 -22.26
CA VAL A 76 19.92 -4.88 -23.29
C VAL A 76 18.76 -5.04 -24.26
N SER A 77 17.57 -4.55 -23.91
CA SER A 77 16.37 -4.70 -24.73
C SER A 77 16.27 -3.65 -25.83
N ASN A 78 15.47 -3.93 -26.86
CA ASN A 78 15.11 -2.92 -27.86
C ASN A 78 14.36 -1.74 -27.20
N PRO A 79 14.82 -0.48 -27.34
CA PRO A 79 14.19 0.66 -26.69
C PRO A 79 12.71 0.86 -27.05
N SER A 80 12.34 0.70 -28.32
CA SER A 80 10.95 0.82 -28.77
C SER A 80 10.07 -0.28 -28.17
N GLY A 81 10.58 -1.50 -28.09
CA GLY A 81 9.90 -2.61 -27.41
C GLY A 81 9.68 -2.35 -25.92
N VAL A 82 10.69 -1.80 -25.23
CA VAL A 82 10.56 -1.40 -23.82
C VAL A 82 9.49 -0.33 -23.62
N VAL A 83 9.50 0.73 -24.46
CA VAL A 83 8.49 1.79 -24.39
C VAL A 83 7.08 1.25 -24.70
N TYR A 84 6.96 0.42 -25.72
CA TYR A 84 5.69 -0.24 -26.06
C TYR A 84 5.17 -1.10 -24.90
N ASN A 85 6.03 -1.90 -24.27
CA ASN A 85 5.64 -2.71 -23.11
C ASN A 85 5.19 -1.85 -21.94
N LYS A 86 5.87 -0.73 -21.67
CA LYS A 86 5.47 0.24 -20.65
C LYS A 86 4.09 0.85 -20.95
N ALA A 87 3.80 1.18 -22.21
CA ALA A 87 2.49 1.69 -22.61
C ALA A 87 1.36 0.65 -22.48
N ASN A 88 1.67 -0.64 -22.64
CA ASN A 88 0.69 -1.74 -22.51
C ASN A 88 0.48 -2.24 -21.07
N THR A 89 1.09 -1.59 -20.07
CA THR A 89 0.99 -2.03 -18.66
C THR A 89 -0.43 -2.06 -18.13
N GLN A 90 -1.38 -1.30 -18.71
CA GLN A 90 -2.79 -1.23 -18.30
C GLN A 90 -3.50 -2.59 -18.19
N HIS A 91 -3.08 -3.61 -18.94
CA HIS A 91 -3.74 -4.92 -18.94
C HIS A 91 -3.57 -5.69 -17.62
N GLU A 92 -2.41 -5.56 -16.98
CA GLU A 92 -2.11 -6.29 -15.74
C GLU A 92 -2.94 -5.75 -14.55
N PRO A 93 -2.98 -4.43 -14.26
CA PRO A 93 -3.90 -3.84 -13.30
C PRO A 93 -5.37 -4.19 -13.54
N ALA A 94 -5.82 -4.19 -14.80
CA ALA A 94 -7.19 -4.54 -15.14
C ALA A 94 -7.50 -6.02 -14.84
N CYS A 95 -6.56 -6.93 -15.12
CA CYS A 95 -6.72 -8.34 -14.77
C CYS A 95 -6.65 -8.56 -13.25
N LEU A 96 -5.80 -7.83 -12.52
CA LEU A 96 -5.75 -7.86 -11.06
C LEU A 96 -7.10 -7.45 -10.44
N LEU A 97 -7.72 -6.39 -10.95
CA LEU A 97 -9.07 -5.99 -10.53
C LEU A 97 -10.07 -7.12 -10.79
N LEU A 98 -10.09 -7.64 -12.02
CA LEU A 98 -11.02 -8.69 -12.44
C LEU A 98 -10.96 -9.91 -11.53
N VAL A 99 -9.77 -10.45 -11.25
CA VAL A 99 -9.61 -11.65 -10.41
C VAL A 99 -9.87 -11.38 -8.93
N THR A 100 -9.65 -10.15 -8.47
CA THR A 100 -9.92 -9.73 -7.09
C THR A 100 -11.43 -9.63 -6.86
N ASP A 101 -12.17 -8.95 -7.75
CA ASP A 101 -13.63 -8.82 -7.66
C ASP A 101 -14.34 -10.17 -7.84
N ALA A 102 -13.82 -11.01 -8.75
CA ALA A 102 -14.28 -12.36 -8.98
C ALA A 102 -13.88 -13.36 -7.89
N ARG A 103 -13.07 -12.94 -6.91
CA ARG A 103 -12.60 -13.78 -5.78
C ARG A 103 -11.91 -15.07 -6.24
N ILE A 104 -11.17 -15.01 -7.34
CA ILE A 104 -10.50 -16.18 -7.92
C ILE A 104 -9.51 -16.80 -6.93
N ALA A 105 -8.76 -15.95 -6.20
CA ALA A 105 -7.81 -16.42 -5.19
C ALA A 105 -8.50 -17.19 -4.05
N ASP A 106 -9.72 -16.80 -3.64
CA ASP A 106 -10.51 -17.51 -2.63
C ASP A 106 -10.87 -18.91 -3.09
N PHE A 107 -11.31 -19.06 -4.35
CA PHE A 107 -11.69 -20.37 -4.89
C PHE A 107 -10.49 -21.33 -5.02
N LEU A 108 -9.27 -20.81 -5.02
CA LEU A 108 -8.02 -21.56 -5.09
C LEU A 108 -7.38 -21.83 -3.72
N VAL A 109 -8.03 -21.44 -2.61
CA VAL A 109 -7.60 -21.83 -1.26
C VAL A 109 -7.70 -23.35 -1.11
N ASP A 110 -6.65 -23.94 -0.52
CA ASP A 110 -6.48 -25.38 -0.26
C ASP A 110 -6.58 -26.27 -1.52
N LYS A 111 -6.18 -25.73 -2.69
CA LYS A 111 -6.14 -26.45 -3.99
C LYS A 111 -4.75 -26.35 -4.63
N PRO A 112 -3.72 -27.01 -4.08
CA PRO A 112 -2.36 -26.97 -4.62
C PRO A 112 -2.24 -27.53 -6.05
N GLU A 113 -3.12 -28.46 -6.42
CA GLU A 113 -3.30 -29.02 -7.77
C GLU A 113 -4.08 -28.10 -8.73
N GLY A 114 -4.59 -26.98 -8.22
CA GLY A 114 -5.30 -25.96 -8.97
C GLY A 114 -6.74 -26.31 -9.37
N MET A 115 -7.40 -25.36 -10.02
CA MET A 115 -8.75 -25.50 -10.54
C MET A 115 -8.82 -25.09 -12.02
N HIS A 116 -9.61 -25.82 -12.81
CA HIS A 116 -9.77 -25.52 -14.23
C HIS A 116 -10.52 -24.19 -14.44
N VAL A 117 -10.14 -23.41 -15.45
CA VAL A 117 -10.70 -22.07 -15.71
C VAL A 117 -12.23 -22.07 -15.88
N LYS A 118 -12.80 -23.13 -16.45
CA LYS A 118 -14.25 -23.31 -16.56
C LYS A 118 -14.95 -23.37 -15.20
N GLN A 119 -14.35 -24.11 -14.25
CA GLN A 119 -14.87 -24.21 -12.88
C GLN A 119 -14.70 -22.89 -12.13
N LEU A 120 -13.57 -22.20 -12.34
CA LEU A 120 -13.35 -20.87 -11.78
C LEU A 120 -14.36 -19.85 -12.32
N ALA A 121 -14.65 -19.89 -13.62
CA ALA A 121 -15.64 -19.01 -14.24
C ALA A 121 -17.04 -19.28 -13.66
N GLU A 122 -17.45 -20.54 -13.57
CA GLU A 122 -18.72 -20.94 -12.95
C GLU A 122 -18.81 -20.46 -11.49
N ALA A 123 -17.79 -20.72 -10.67
CA ALA A 123 -17.76 -20.34 -9.26
C ALA A 123 -17.77 -18.82 -9.05
N SER A 124 -17.17 -18.05 -9.97
CA SER A 124 -17.13 -16.58 -9.94
C SER A 124 -18.31 -15.90 -10.63
N GLY A 125 -19.24 -16.64 -11.23
CA GLY A 125 -20.39 -16.10 -11.95
C GLY A 125 -20.04 -15.50 -13.32
N PHE A 126 -18.90 -15.89 -13.91
CA PHE A 126 -18.50 -15.50 -15.25
C PHE A 126 -19.02 -16.47 -16.30
N ASN A 127 -19.63 -15.91 -17.34
CA ASN A 127 -20.20 -16.68 -18.46
C ASN A 127 -19.18 -17.02 -19.55
N ASP A 128 -17.96 -16.46 -19.48
CA ASP A 128 -16.94 -16.59 -20.53
C ASP A 128 -15.61 -17.05 -19.91
N SER A 129 -15.44 -18.36 -19.83
CA SER A 129 -14.22 -18.98 -19.30
C SER A 129 -12.99 -18.68 -20.13
N ASP A 130 -13.14 -18.41 -21.42
CA ASP A 130 -12.02 -18.18 -22.32
C ASP A 130 -11.42 -16.79 -22.10
N LYS A 131 -12.27 -15.78 -21.87
CA LYS A 131 -11.82 -14.46 -21.41
C LYS A 131 -11.13 -14.53 -20.05
N LEU A 132 -11.70 -15.27 -19.09
CA LEU A 132 -11.04 -15.49 -17.80
C LEU A 132 -9.68 -16.16 -18.00
N GLY A 133 -9.59 -17.17 -18.86
CA GLY A 133 -8.34 -17.88 -19.17
C GLY A 133 -7.27 -16.95 -19.74
N ARG A 134 -7.63 -15.99 -20.59
CA ARG A 134 -6.69 -14.97 -21.08
C ARG A 134 -6.14 -14.09 -19.97
N ALA A 135 -7.00 -13.65 -19.04
CA ALA A 135 -6.57 -12.87 -17.88
C ALA A 135 -5.67 -13.69 -16.95
N MET A 136 -6.04 -14.95 -16.67
CA MET A 136 -5.28 -15.85 -15.83
C MET A 136 -3.90 -16.19 -16.44
N ARG A 137 -3.80 -16.42 -17.75
CA ARG A 137 -2.50 -16.61 -18.42
C ARG A 137 -1.62 -15.38 -18.33
N LEU A 138 -2.17 -14.17 -18.54
CA LEU A 138 -1.41 -12.94 -18.36
C LEU A 138 -0.84 -12.85 -16.94
N LEU A 139 -1.69 -13.04 -15.92
CA LEU A 139 -1.25 -12.97 -14.53
C LEU A 139 -0.23 -14.06 -14.18
N ALA A 140 -0.39 -15.29 -14.69
CA ALA A 140 0.59 -16.36 -14.50
C ALA A 140 1.97 -16.00 -15.09
N THR A 141 2.01 -15.37 -16.28
CA THR A 141 3.27 -14.85 -16.85
C THR A 141 3.87 -13.67 -16.07
N ARG A 142 3.07 -13.03 -15.22
CA ARG A 142 3.48 -11.99 -14.26
C ARG A 142 3.69 -12.54 -12.87
N HIS A 143 3.75 -13.87 -12.73
CA HIS A 143 3.99 -14.58 -11.48
C HIS A 143 2.90 -14.36 -10.42
N VAL A 144 1.71 -13.92 -10.82
CA VAL A 144 0.52 -13.86 -9.98
C VAL A 144 -0.36 -15.04 -10.39
N PHE A 145 -0.52 -16.03 -9.50
CA PHE A 145 -1.00 -17.39 -9.81
C PHE A 145 0.00 -18.25 -10.59
N ARG A 146 -0.23 -19.56 -10.58
CA ARG A 146 0.55 -20.56 -11.31
C ARG A 146 -0.38 -21.37 -12.21
N GLU A 147 -0.07 -21.46 -13.51
CA GLU A 147 -0.71 -22.42 -14.41
C GLU A 147 0.00 -23.78 -14.26
N VAL A 148 -0.66 -24.75 -13.61
CA VAL A 148 -0.04 -26.02 -13.21
C VAL A 148 -0.10 -27.07 -14.32
N LYS A 149 -1.07 -26.91 -15.22
CA LYS A 149 -1.29 -27.61 -16.50
C LYS A 149 -2.23 -26.72 -17.34
N PRO A 150 -2.38 -26.95 -18.65
CA PRO A 150 -3.19 -26.09 -19.51
C PRO A 150 -4.57 -25.78 -18.91
N ASP A 151 -4.86 -24.49 -18.77
CA ASP A 151 -6.10 -23.92 -18.23
C ASP A 151 -6.44 -24.30 -16.77
N VAL A 152 -5.47 -24.79 -16.00
CA VAL A 152 -5.63 -25.08 -14.56
C VAL A 152 -4.69 -24.24 -13.72
N TYR A 153 -5.25 -23.47 -12.80
CA TYR A 153 -4.53 -22.46 -12.03
C TYR A 153 -4.53 -22.77 -10.54
N ALA A 154 -3.41 -22.51 -9.87
CA ALA A 154 -3.27 -22.61 -8.43
C ALA A 154 -2.79 -21.27 -7.84
N ASN A 155 -3.05 -21.07 -6.55
CA ASN A 155 -2.47 -19.96 -5.82
C ASN A 155 -0.95 -20.10 -5.67
N ASN A 156 -0.28 -18.96 -5.56
CA ASN A 156 1.14 -18.85 -5.27
C ASN A 156 1.39 -17.71 -4.27
N ARG A 157 2.64 -17.40 -3.98
CA ARG A 157 3.03 -16.42 -2.96
C ARG A 157 2.42 -15.03 -3.16
N LEU A 158 2.23 -14.61 -4.42
CA LEU A 158 1.66 -13.30 -4.74
C LEU A 158 0.13 -13.35 -4.73
N SER A 159 -0.48 -14.36 -5.36
CA SER A 159 -1.94 -14.42 -5.47
C SER A 159 -2.64 -14.68 -4.14
N VAL A 160 -1.98 -15.32 -3.16
CA VAL A 160 -2.55 -15.45 -1.80
C VAL A 160 -2.76 -14.10 -1.11
N LYS A 161 -2.13 -13.01 -1.57
CA LYS A 161 -2.37 -11.66 -1.06
C LYS A 161 -3.69 -11.07 -1.61
N LEU A 162 -4.25 -11.65 -2.67
CA LEU A 162 -5.52 -11.26 -3.29
C LEU A 162 -6.74 -11.99 -2.70
N ILE A 163 -6.54 -12.95 -1.78
CA ILE A 163 -7.64 -13.61 -1.06
C ILE A 163 -8.49 -12.54 -0.37
N SER A 164 -9.81 -12.61 -0.54
CA SER A 164 -10.73 -11.61 -0.01
C SER A 164 -10.56 -11.39 1.49
N LYS A 165 -10.94 -10.19 1.96
CA LYS A 165 -10.79 -9.71 3.34
C LYS A 165 -9.34 -9.51 3.81
N LYS A 166 -8.33 -9.92 3.04
CA LYS A 166 -6.96 -9.46 3.28
C LYS A 166 -6.83 -8.00 2.86
N PRO A 167 -6.18 -7.13 3.67
CA PRO A 167 -6.02 -5.71 3.36
C PRO A 167 -5.42 -5.43 1.97
N MET A 168 -4.50 -6.28 1.49
CA MET A 168 -3.85 -6.09 0.19
C MET A 168 -4.83 -6.22 -0.98
N ALA A 169 -5.85 -7.08 -0.89
CA ALA A 169 -6.89 -7.19 -1.91
C ALA A 169 -7.68 -5.88 -2.05
N ASP A 170 -8.01 -5.24 -0.92
CA ASP A 170 -8.68 -3.94 -0.89
C ASP A 170 -7.79 -2.82 -1.46
N LEU A 171 -6.47 -2.85 -1.18
CA LEU A 171 -5.51 -1.89 -1.74
C LEU A 171 -5.33 -2.05 -3.24
N VAL A 172 -5.25 -3.30 -3.73
CA VAL A 172 -5.22 -3.58 -5.17
C VAL A 172 -6.47 -3.00 -5.82
N ALA A 173 -7.67 -3.30 -5.31
CA ALA A 173 -8.91 -2.76 -5.85
C ALA A 173 -8.94 -1.21 -5.84
N LEU A 174 -8.47 -0.57 -4.76
CA LEU A 174 -8.36 0.90 -4.68
C LEU A 174 -7.47 1.49 -5.79
N ILE A 175 -6.32 0.87 -6.05
CA ILE A 175 -5.35 1.34 -7.04
C ILE A 175 -5.85 1.06 -8.45
N THR A 176 -6.39 -0.13 -8.69
CA THR A 176 -6.77 -0.60 -10.03
C THR A 176 -8.16 -0.13 -10.46
N GLU A 177 -9.00 0.35 -9.55
CA GLU A 177 -10.30 0.92 -9.89
C GLU A 177 -10.25 2.45 -9.85
N GLU A 178 -10.16 3.07 -8.67
CA GLU A 178 -10.14 4.54 -8.53
C GLU A 178 -8.90 5.17 -9.19
N GLY A 179 -7.74 4.55 -9.01
CA GLY A 179 -6.48 5.03 -9.57
C GLY A 179 -6.47 5.00 -11.10
N LEU A 180 -7.03 3.95 -11.73
CA LEU A 180 -7.11 3.87 -13.19
C LEU A 180 -8.12 4.87 -13.78
N LEU A 181 -9.26 5.09 -13.10
CA LEU A 181 -10.21 6.14 -13.51
C LEU A 181 -9.53 7.52 -13.56
N ALA A 182 -8.75 7.86 -12.52
CA ALA A 182 -7.98 9.10 -12.51
C ALA A 182 -6.88 9.12 -13.59
N SER A 183 -6.12 8.03 -13.71
CA SER A 183 -4.98 7.95 -14.63
C SER A 183 -5.37 8.20 -16.08
N ALA A 184 -6.57 7.73 -16.49
CA ALA A 184 -7.09 7.91 -17.83
C ALA A 184 -7.35 9.39 -18.23
N ARG A 185 -7.46 10.29 -17.26
CA ARG A 185 -7.72 11.73 -17.46
C ARG A 185 -6.55 12.63 -17.04
N LEU A 186 -5.41 12.05 -16.68
CA LEU A 186 -4.30 12.78 -16.09
C LEU A 186 -3.76 13.88 -17.01
N ASN A 187 -3.59 13.59 -18.30
CA ASN A 187 -3.08 14.54 -19.29
C ASN A 187 -3.94 15.80 -19.42
N GLU A 188 -5.26 15.69 -19.25
CA GLU A 188 -6.21 16.81 -19.35
C GLU A 188 -6.02 17.85 -18.22
N THR A 189 -5.37 17.47 -17.12
CA THR A 189 -5.13 18.39 -16.00
C THR A 189 -3.93 19.31 -16.21
N TYR A 190 -3.08 19.02 -17.20
CA TYR A 190 -1.87 19.82 -17.47
C TYR A 190 -2.12 20.99 -18.42
N THR A 191 -3.30 21.06 -19.04
CA THR A 191 -3.69 22.14 -19.94
C THR A 191 -4.57 23.19 -19.27
N THR A 192 -4.93 23.00 -17.99
CA THR A 192 -5.74 23.95 -17.22
C THR A 192 -4.92 24.79 -16.26
N GLU A 193 -5.53 25.81 -15.68
CA GLU A 193 -4.84 26.72 -14.78
C GLU A 193 -4.22 25.95 -13.60
N PRO A 194 -2.93 26.19 -13.30
CA PRO A 194 -2.28 25.52 -12.20
C PRO A 194 -3.05 25.73 -10.89
N ARG A 195 -3.25 24.65 -10.14
CA ARG A 195 -3.67 24.66 -8.72
C ARG A 195 -5.17 24.88 -8.46
N MET A 196 -6.04 24.60 -9.43
CA MET A 196 -7.48 24.48 -9.17
C MET A 196 -7.78 23.17 -8.43
N LEU A 197 -8.36 23.29 -7.23
CA LEU A 197 -8.76 22.13 -6.40
C LEU A 197 -9.82 21.24 -7.04
N HIS A 198 -10.60 21.81 -7.95
CA HIS A 198 -11.80 21.19 -8.51
C HIS A 198 -11.57 20.57 -9.90
N GLU A 199 -10.31 20.38 -10.29
CA GLU A 199 -9.95 19.89 -11.64
C GLU A 199 -8.97 18.71 -11.60
N THR A 200 -8.97 17.94 -10.52
CA THR A 200 -8.17 16.71 -10.45
C THR A 200 -8.60 15.72 -11.53
N ALA A 201 -7.69 14.86 -11.97
CA ALA A 201 -7.99 13.86 -12.99
C ALA A 201 -9.14 12.95 -12.57
N PHE A 202 -9.21 12.60 -11.27
CA PHE A 202 -10.31 11.85 -10.70
C PHE A 202 -11.65 12.58 -10.81
N GLN A 203 -11.67 13.88 -10.49
CA GLN A 203 -12.88 14.69 -10.60
C GLN A 203 -13.32 14.90 -12.06
N ARG A 204 -12.38 14.99 -13.01
CA ARG A 204 -12.71 14.98 -14.44
C ARG A 204 -13.34 13.66 -14.89
N ALA A 205 -12.86 12.54 -14.33
CA ALA A 205 -13.39 11.23 -14.66
C ALA A 205 -14.78 10.96 -14.06
N THR A 206 -15.06 11.48 -12.86
CA THR A 206 -16.24 11.10 -12.08
C THR A 206 -17.25 12.22 -11.83
N GLY A 207 -16.84 13.49 -11.97
CA GLY A 207 -17.61 14.66 -11.57
C GLY A 207 -17.47 15.04 -10.09
N TYR A 208 -16.80 14.23 -9.26
CA TYR A 208 -16.73 14.40 -7.81
C TYR A 208 -15.30 14.36 -7.28
N GLY A 209 -15.04 15.00 -6.14
CA GLY A 209 -13.85 14.71 -5.35
C GLY A 209 -13.93 13.29 -4.76
N LEU A 210 -12.80 12.63 -4.55
CA LEU A 210 -12.75 11.22 -4.10
C LEU A 210 -13.67 10.91 -2.90
N PHE A 211 -13.59 11.71 -1.84
CA PHE A 211 -14.41 11.48 -0.64
C PHE A 211 -15.88 11.82 -0.82
N ASP A 212 -16.22 12.76 -1.72
CA ASP A 212 -17.62 13.04 -2.05
C ASP A 212 -18.20 11.95 -2.95
N TRP A 213 -17.39 11.41 -3.86
CA TRP A 213 -17.75 10.26 -4.68
C TRP A 213 -18.08 9.03 -3.82
N TYR A 214 -17.34 8.81 -2.73
CA TYR A 214 -17.64 7.74 -1.76
C TYR A 214 -18.96 7.90 -1.00
N LYS A 215 -19.54 9.10 -0.94
CA LYS A 215 -20.84 9.33 -0.30
C LYS A 215 -22.01 8.89 -1.19
N LEU A 216 -21.78 8.66 -2.48
CA LEU A 216 -22.81 8.18 -3.39
C LEU A 216 -23.25 6.74 -3.01
N PRO A 217 -24.55 6.41 -3.04
CA PRO A 217 -25.07 5.10 -2.63
C PRO A 217 -24.36 3.91 -3.30
N GLU A 218 -24.06 4.03 -4.58
CA GLU A 218 -23.39 3.01 -5.41
C GLU A 218 -21.92 2.78 -5.03
N ASN A 219 -21.31 3.71 -4.28
CA ASN A 219 -19.89 3.68 -3.90
C ASN A 219 -19.66 3.28 -2.44
N ARG A 220 -20.71 2.95 -1.68
CA ARG A 220 -20.59 2.57 -0.27
C ARG A 220 -19.58 1.42 -0.05
N LYS A 221 -19.60 0.39 -0.89
CA LYS A 221 -18.62 -0.71 -0.82
C LYS A 221 -17.17 -0.23 -1.00
N ARG A 222 -16.96 0.77 -1.86
CA ARG A 222 -15.63 1.37 -2.10
C ARG A 222 -15.17 2.18 -0.89
N GLN A 223 -16.09 2.90 -0.27
CA GLN A 223 -15.86 3.61 0.99
C GLN A 223 -15.49 2.63 2.13
N GLU A 224 -16.22 1.53 2.27
CA GLU A 224 -16.00 0.51 3.30
C GLU A 224 -14.63 -0.19 3.18
N ARG A 225 -14.09 -0.34 1.95
CA ARG A 225 -12.76 -0.93 1.75
C ARG A 225 -11.61 0.05 1.98
N PHE A 226 -11.85 1.36 1.88
CA PHE A 226 -10.79 2.38 1.90
C PHE A 226 -9.86 2.26 3.12
N GLN A 227 -10.42 2.12 4.32
CA GLN A 227 -9.60 2.00 5.54
C GLN A 227 -8.77 0.71 5.57
N ARG A 228 -9.31 -0.41 5.05
CA ARG A 228 -8.55 -1.66 4.94
C ARG A 228 -7.43 -1.56 3.92
N ALA A 229 -7.66 -0.87 2.80
CA ALA A 229 -6.62 -0.55 1.83
C ALA A 229 -5.50 0.30 2.47
N MET A 230 -5.84 1.29 3.29
CA MET A 230 -4.86 2.11 4.01
C MET A 230 -4.03 1.32 5.02
N MET A 231 -4.61 0.32 5.69
CA MET A 231 -3.84 -0.60 6.54
C MET A 231 -2.79 -1.37 5.74
N ALA A 232 -3.14 -1.91 4.57
CA ALA A 232 -2.20 -2.60 3.69
C ALA A 232 -1.09 -1.67 3.19
N TRP A 233 -1.46 -0.44 2.82
CA TRP A 233 -0.49 0.58 2.42
C TRP A 233 0.49 0.90 3.56
N GLY A 234 -0.02 0.96 4.79
CA GLY A 234 0.78 1.05 6.00
C GLY A 234 1.75 -0.12 6.17
N ASP A 235 1.33 -1.36 5.93
CA ASP A 235 2.22 -2.54 6.04
C ASP A 235 3.34 -2.52 4.98
N VAL A 236 3.05 -2.03 3.77
CA VAL A 236 4.02 -1.94 2.66
C VAL A 236 5.01 -0.79 2.84
N TYR A 237 4.53 0.39 3.28
CA TYR A 237 5.33 1.62 3.37
C TYR A 237 5.69 2.01 4.82
N GLY A 238 5.44 1.11 5.77
CA GLY A 238 5.92 1.16 7.15
C GLY A 238 5.09 2.00 8.11
N LYS A 239 3.99 1.42 8.60
CA LYS A 239 3.21 1.93 9.74
C LYS A 239 4.06 1.99 11.01
N GLY A 240 4.97 1.02 11.21
CA GLY A 240 5.82 0.96 12.40
C GLY A 240 7.03 1.90 12.39
N PHE A 241 7.26 2.68 11.33
CA PHE A 241 8.37 3.63 11.33
C PHE A 241 8.23 4.68 12.42
N LEU A 242 7.01 5.12 12.75
CA LEU A 242 6.80 6.10 13.82
C LEU A 242 7.46 5.61 15.13
N SER A 243 7.24 4.34 15.50
CA SER A 243 7.81 3.74 16.71
C SER A 243 9.34 3.65 16.74
N LYS A 244 10.01 3.79 15.59
CA LYS A 244 11.47 3.79 15.45
C LYS A 244 12.05 5.18 15.14
N ALA A 245 11.23 6.09 14.63
CA ALA A 245 11.66 7.39 14.13
C ALA A 245 12.04 8.36 15.24
N TYR A 246 11.44 8.20 16.44
CA TYR A 246 11.70 9.07 17.58
C TYR A 246 12.14 8.24 18.80
N PRO A 247 12.95 8.83 19.70
CA PRO A 247 13.40 8.18 20.93
C PRO A 247 12.29 8.15 22.00
N TRP A 248 11.18 7.46 21.73
CA TRP A 248 9.96 7.48 22.57
C TRP A 248 10.20 7.25 24.06
N LYS A 249 11.16 6.39 24.42
CA LYS A 249 11.48 6.06 25.82
C LYS A 249 11.95 7.25 26.67
N GLN A 250 12.34 8.35 26.06
CA GLN A 250 12.79 9.54 26.79
C GLN A 250 11.63 10.37 27.36
N TYR A 251 10.41 10.18 26.83
CA TYR A 251 9.26 11.00 27.20
C TYR A 251 8.60 10.50 28.49
N PRO A 252 8.06 11.41 29.32
CA PRO A 252 7.48 11.07 30.61
C PRO A 252 6.19 10.26 30.48
N SER A 253 5.80 9.60 31.57
CA SER A 253 4.47 8.99 31.69
C SER A 253 3.38 10.04 31.54
N GLY A 254 2.32 9.72 30.81
CA GLY A 254 1.23 10.64 30.51
C GLY A 254 1.44 11.48 29.26
N TYR A 255 2.56 11.35 28.54
CA TYR A 255 2.80 12.04 27.26
C TYR A 255 1.62 11.83 26.30
N THR A 256 1.09 12.93 25.78
CA THR A 256 -0.14 13.00 25.00
C THR A 256 0.15 13.21 23.52
N ILE A 257 -0.43 12.36 22.68
CA ILE A 257 -0.24 12.38 21.23
C ILE A 257 -1.58 12.64 20.56
N SER A 258 -1.73 13.79 19.91
CA SER A 258 -2.88 14.08 19.07
C SER A 258 -2.63 13.55 17.66
N ASP A 259 -3.31 12.47 17.28
CA ASP A 259 -3.28 11.88 15.93
C ASP A 259 -4.35 12.55 15.05
N ILE A 260 -3.93 13.52 14.23
CA ILE A 260 -4.83 14.35 13.44
C ILE A 260 -5.04 13.73 12.06
N ALA A 261 -6.30 13.46 11.74
CA ALA A 261 -6.74 12.72 10.55
C ALA A 261 -6.01 11.36 10.45
N GLY A 262 -5.95 10.66 11.59
CA GLY A 262 -5.24 9.38 11.77
C GLY A 262 -5.97 8.16 11.22
N GLY A 263 -7.15 8.33 10.61
CA GLY A 263 -8.00 7.23 10.17
C GLY A 263 -8.51 6.40 11.34
N THR A 264 -8.31 5.09 11.28
CA THR A 264 -8.62 4.17 12.39
C THR A 264 -7.62 4.23 13.56
N GLY A 265 -6.55 5.03 13.45
CA GLY A 265 -5.51 5.13 14.48
C GLY A 265 -4.59 3.91 14.56
N HIS A 266 -4.49 3.10 13.50
CA HIS A 266 -3.67 1.88 13.48
C HIS A 266 -2.17 2.17 13.76
N VAL A 267 -1.64 3.31 13.30
CA VAL A 267 -0.24 3.71 13.54
C VAL A 267 0.00 4.04 15.03
N THR A 268 -0.87 4.86 15.62
CA THR A 268 -0.74 5.30 17.01
C THR A 268 -1.13 4.21 18.00
N MET A 269 -2.00 3.26 17.61
CA MET A 269 -2.23 2.02 18.36
C MET A 269 -0.94 1.21 18.50
N ASP A 270 -0.21 0.98 17.41
CA ASP A 270 1.06 0.24 17.44
C ASP A 270 2.12 0.96 18.29
N LEU A 271 2.14 2.30 18.24
CA LEU A 271 3.00 3.10 19.11
C LEU A 271 2.63 2.94 20.59
N LEU A 272 1.33 2.99 20.92
CA LEU A 272 0.82 2.88 22.28
C LEU A 272 1.06 1.48 22.86
N LYS A 273 0.90 0.41 22.05
CA LYS A 273 1.25 -0.97 22.46
C LYS A 273 2.72 -1.11 22.88
N LYS A 274 3.63 -0.35 22.27
CA LYS A 274 5.06 -0.32 22.62
C LYS A 274 5.39 0.65 23.75
N ASN A 275 4.56 1.68 23.96
CA ASN A 275 4.75 2.72 24.97
C ASN A 275 3.44 2.93 25.77
N PRO A 276 3.04 1.95 26.61
CA PRO A 276 1.73 1.95 27.27
C PRO A 276 1.55 3.08 28.31
N HIS A 277 2.60 3.82 28.61
CA HIS A 277 2.57 4.99 29.50
C HIS A 277 2.05 6.27 28.81
N PHE A 278 1.92 6.28 27.48
CA PHE A 278 1.38 7.42 26.72
C PHE A 278 -0.15 7.45 26.72
N LYS A 279 -0.69 8.54 26.18
CA LYS A 279 -2.10 8.71 25.83
C LYS A 279 -2.22 9.19 24.38
N VAL A 280 -3.25 8.73 23.70
CA VAL A 280 -3.54 9.09 22.30
C VAL A 280 -4.89 9.79 22.23
N ILE A 281 -4.96 10.90 21.49
CA ILE A 281 -6.19 11.57 21.12
C ILE A 281 -6.34 11.43 19.60
N LEU A 282 -7.23 10.53 19.16
CA LEU A 282 -7.47 10.25 17.76
C LEU A 282 -8.56 11.18 17.23
N GLN A 283 -8.20 12.01 16.24
CA GLN A 283 -9.07 13.00 15.62
C GLN A 283 -9.31 12.67 14.13
N ASP A 284 -10.55 12.42 13.73
CA ASP A 284 -10.93 12.21 12.33
C ASP A 284 -12.43 12.49 12.12
N GLN A 285 -12.94 12.36 10.88
CA GLN A 285 -14.36 12.53 10.57
C GLN A 285 -15.23 11.59 11.42
N GLN A 286 -16.47 12.01 11.69
CA GLN A 286 -17.37 11.30 12.60
C GLN A 286 -17.57 9.82 12.22
N GLU A 287 -17.73 9.54 10.93
CA GLU A 287 -17.93 8.19 10.41
C GLU A 287 -16.66 7.33 10.56
N VAL A 288 -15.48 7.95 10.42
CA VAL A 288 -14.18 7.28 10.58
C VAL A 288 -13.91 6.98 12.05
N ILE A 289 -14.24 7.91 12.95
CA ILE A 289 -14.13 7.71 14.40
C ILE A 289 -15.02 6.55 14.87
N GLN A 290 -16.20 6.37 14.29
CA GLN A 290 -17.05 5.22 14.61
C GLN A 290 -16.35 3.89 14.24
N GLN A 291 -15.75 3.82 13.04
CA GLN A 291 -14.96 2.65 12.62
C GLN A 291 -13.72 2.45 13.49
N ALA A 292 -13.06 3.53 13.92
CA ALA A 292 -11.92 3.47 14.80
C ALA A 292 -12.28 2.84 16.16
N LYS A 293 -13.41 3.22 16.76
CA LYS A 293 -13.88 2.63 18.03
C LYS A 293 -14.05 1.12 17.91
N GLU A 294 -14.67 0.64 16.84
CA GLU A 294 -14.85 -0.79 16.58
C GLU A 294 -13.52 -1.51 16.41
N PHE A 295 -12.59 -0.92 15.64
CA PHE A 295 -11.25 -1.45 15.44
C PHE A 295 -10.46 -1.55 16.75
N TRP A 296 -10.46 -0.49 17.58
CA TRP A 296 -9.75 -0.48 18.85
C TRP A 296 -10.36 -1.41 19.90
N ALA A 297 -11.70 -1.51 19.95
CA ALA A 297 -12.38 -2.45 20.84
C ALA A 297 -12.00 -3.91 20.53
N LYS A 298 -11.75 -4.21 19.25
CA LYS A 298 -11.31 -5.53 18.81
C LYS A 298 -9.82 -5.76 19.04
N GLU A 299 -8.96 -4.81 18.66
CA GLU A 299 -7.52 -5.04 18.55
C GLU A 299 -6.71 -4.57 19.78
N TYR A 300 -7.27 -3.68 20.61
CA TYR A 300 -6.64 -3.22 21.86
C TYR A 300 -7.66 -2.71 22.91
N PRO A 301 -8.58 -3.56 23.40
CA PRO A 301 -9.66 -3.13 24.31
C PRO A 301 -9.16 -2.53 25.64
N GLN A 302 -8.01 -2.99 26.13
CA GLN A 302 -7.41 -2.49 27.37
C GLN A 302 -7.09 -0.99 27.31
N ALA A 303 -6.65 -0.47 26.15
CA ALA A 303 -6.37 0.95 26.00
C ALA A 303 -7.64 1.82 26.17
N ILE A 304 -8.80 1.30 25.80
CA ILE A 304 -10.09 1.97 26.03
C ILE A 304 -10.45 1.92 27.52
N ALA A 305 -10.37 0.73 28.13
CA ALA A 305 -10.68 0.54 29.54
C ALA A 305 -9.82 1.41 30.47
N GLU A 306 -8.55 1.59 30.13
CA GLU A 306 -7.60 2.42 30.88
C GLU A 306 -7.61 3.90 30.48
N SER A 307 -8.52 4.32 29.60
CA SER A 307 -8.60 5.70 29.09
C SER A 307 -7.27 6.20 28.50
N LYS A 308 -6.57 5.31 27.78
CA LYS A 308 -5.32 5.60 27.06
C LYS A 308 -5.56 6.12 25.65
N VAL A 309 -6.77 5.98 25.13
CA VAL A 309 -7.20 6.53 23.85
C VAL A 309 -8.49 7.32 24.01
N GLU A 310 -8.53 8.52 23.43
CA GLU A 310 -9.71 9.35 23.28
C GLU A 310 -10.08 9.47 21.80
N PHE A 311 -11.38 9.39 21.49
CA PHE A 311 -11.89 9.43 20.12
C PHE A 311 -12.70 10.71 19.89
N VAL A 312 -12.22 11.58 19.02
CA VAL A 312 -12.76 12.94 18.87
C VAL A 312 -13.15 13.18 17.41
N PRO A 313 -14.45 13.30 17.09
CA PRO A 313 -14.90 13.76 15.78
C PRO A 313 -14.30 15.13 15.46
N PHE A 314 -13.65 15.23 14.31
CA PHE A 314 -12.84 16.37 13.92
C PHE A 314 -12.87 16.58 12.40
N ASN A 315 -13.25 17.77 11.97
CA ASN A 315 -13.13 18.21 10.59
C ASN A 315 -11.90 19.11 10.43
N PHE A 316 -10.85 18.55 9.82
CA PHE A 316 -9.58 19.25 9.56
C PHE A 316 -9.72 20.64 8.92
N PHE A 317 -10.76 20.87 8.10
CA PHE A 317 -10.92 22.12 7.37
C PHE A 317 -11.75 23.17 8.13
N LYS A 318 -12.47 22.78 9.17
CA LYS A 318 -13.39 23.66 9.90
C LYS A 318 -12.99 23.86 11.35
N ASP A 319 -12.45 22.81 11.95
CA ASP A 319 -12.23 22.74 13.38
C ASP A 319 -10.76 23.03 13.73
N LYS A 320 -10.53 23.42 14.98
CA LYS A 320 -9.19 23.47 15.56
C LYS A 320 -8.90 22.14 16.24
N ALA A 321 -7.69 21.62 16.03
CA ALA A 321 -7.25 20.44 16.76
C ALA A 321 -7.23 20.74 18.26
N ILE A 322 -7.48 19.72 19.08
CA ILE A 322 -7.42 19.84 20.54
C ILE A 322 -6.08 20.45 20.98
N GLU A 323 -6.14 21.49 21.81
CA GLU A 323 -4.95 22.17 22.34
C GLU A 323 -4.37 21.43 23.57
N GLY A 324 -3.10 21.69 23.89
CA GLY A 324 -2.45 21.17 25.09
C GLY A 324 -1.95 19.73 25.01
N CYS A 325 -1.75 19.20 23.80
CA CYS A 325 -1.08 17.92 23.60
C CYS A 325 0.44 18.12 23.53
N ASP A 326 1.21 17.12 23.98
CA ASP A 326 2.67 17.16 23.93
C ASP A 326 3.22 16.94 22.50
N MET A 327 2.46 16.27 21.63
CA MET A 327 2.82 16.08 20.23
C MET A 327 1.59 16.04 19.32
N TYR A 328 1.69 16.68 18.16
CA TYR A 328 0.71 16.63 17.09
C TYR A 328 1.23 15.79 15.93
N TYR A 329 0.64 14.61 15.74
CA TYR A 329 1.02 13.69 14.67
C TYR A 329 0.10 13.85 13.45
N ILE A 330 0.69 13.96 12.26
CA ILE A 330 -0.03 14.05 10.99
C ILE A 330 0.70 13.17 9.97
N LYS A 331 0.10 12.06 9.52
CA LYS A 331 0.71 11.17 8.53
C LYS A 331 -0.07 11.13 7.24
N GLY A 332 0.59 11.37 6.09
CA GLY A 332 -0.03 11.19 4.78
C GLY A 332 -1.13 12.21 4.42
N ILE A 333 -1.34 13.25 5.24
CA ILE A 333 -2.33 14.29 4.99
C ILE A 333 -1.69 15.53 4.34
N LEU A 334 -0.48 15.90 4.79
CA LEU A 334 0.24 17.09 4.32
C LEU A 334 0.80 16.96 2.90
N GLN A 335 0.69 15.80 2.26
CA GLN A 335 1.09 15.63 0.86
C GLN A 335 0.29 16.53 -0.10
N SER A 336 -0.93 16.94 0.28
CA SER A 336 -1.68 17.97 -0.42
C SER A 336 -1.19 19.38 -0.05
N ARG A 337 -0.76 20.16 -1.06
CA ARG A 337 -0.38 21.59 -0.88
C ARG A 337 -1.49 22.44 -0.24
N LEU A 338 -2.75 22.03 -0.39
CA LEU A 338 -3.88 22.76 0.20
C LEU A 338 -3.87 22.70 1.73
N VAL A 339 -3.59 21.50 2.26
CA VAL A 339 -3.47 21.26 3.70
C VAL A 339 -2.29 22.08 4.25
N ARG A 340 -1.15 22.10 3.54
CA ARG A 340 0.04 22.90 3.91
C ARG A 340 -0.25 24.41 3.99
N ARG A 341 -0.98 24.97 3.02
CA ARG A 341 -1.29 26.42 2.99
C ARG A 341 -2.24 26.87 4.10
N ARG A 342 -3.22 26.06 4.49
CA ARG A 342 -4.12 26.44 5.60
C ARG A 342 -3.39 26.43 6.94
N LEU A 343 -2.46 25.50 7.16
CA LEU A 343 -1.62 25.50 8.36
C LEU A 343 -0.73 26.75 8.44
N SER A 344 -0.18 27.23 7.31
CA SER A 344 0.66 28.42 7.29
C SER A 344 -0.08 29.75 7.51
N HIS A 345 -1.41 29.76 7.42
CA HIS A 345 -2.25 30.95 7.65
C HIS A 345 -2.95 30.95 9.03
N ASN A 346 -2.71 29.94 9.87
CA ASN A 346 -3.21 29.91 11.24
C ASN A 346 -2.16 30.55 12.19
N PRO A 347 -2.42 31.73 12.78
CA PRO A 347 -1.40 32.48 13.52
C PRO A 347 -0.81 31.76 14.74
N SER A 348 -1.56 30.82 15.34
CA SER A 348 -1.11 30.06 16.52
C SER A 348 -0.09 28.96 16.22
N LYS A 349 0.13 28.61 14.95
CA LYS A 349 1.05 27.52 14.53
C LYS A 349 2.37 28.01 13.94
N ARG A 350 2.68 29.30 14.09
CA ARG A 350 3.95 29.88 13.59
C ARG A 350 5.16 29.59 14.49
N ALA A 351 4.95 29.16 15.73
CA ALA A 351 5.99 28.99 16.73
C ALA A 351 6.74 27.64 16.66
N GLU A 352 6.18 26.62 16.00
CA GLU A 352 6.76 25.27 15.92
C GLU A 352 7.48 25.03 14.58
N ARG A 353 8.40 25.94 14.21
CA ARG A 353 9.20 25.77 12.98
C ARG A 353 10.39 24.81 13.14
N ASP A 354 10.65 24.35 14.35
CA ASP A 354 11.80 23.48 14.66
C ASP A 354 11.44 21.99 14.83
N GLU A 355 10.19 21.60 14.57
CA GLU A 355 9.79 20.19 14.67
C GLU A 355 9.79 19.48 13.31
N ALA A 356 10.39 18.30 13.30
CA ALA A 356 10.57 17.48 12.10
C ALA A 356 9.22 17.05 11.51
N TRP A 357 8.86 17.66 10.38
CA TRP A 357 7.72 17.27 9.56
C TRP A 357 8.09 16.06 8.68
N CYS A 358 7.62 14.86 9.03
CA CYS A 358 7.73 13.65 8.21
C CYS A 358 6.40 13.32 7.52
#